data_AF-A0A2N0X661-F1
#
_entry.id   AF-A0A2N0X661-F1
#
_cell.length_a   1.000
_cell.length_b   1.000
_cell.length_c   1.000
_cell.angle_alpha   90.00
_cell.angle_beta   90.00
_cell.angle_gamma   90.00
#
_symmetry.space_group_name_H-M   'P 1'
#
loop_
_entity.id
_entity.type
_entity.pdbx_description
1 polymer ?
#
loop_
_entity_poly.entity_id
_entity_poly.type
_entity_poly.pdbx_seq_one_letter_code
_entity_poly.pdbx_strand_id
1 'polypeptide(L)'
;KDERELARWHRPRAEALAAAGPDLLLAETIPSLPEVAALSVALRGLGLPVALSLSVAGGRLRDGSDLGEAARLAGEIPGLCALGVNCCSAREATAALGILRRHTDLPLLAYPNSGERWDAAARRWVATPEEPAALRIHAPVALIGGCCRVGPEEIARVARRWAGGDRR
;
A
#
# COMPACT_ATOMS: atom_id res chain seq x y z
N LYS A 1 -14.62 6.89 13.08
CA LYS A 1 -13.69 7.38 14.12
C LYS A 1 -13.18 8.73 13.66
N ASP A 2 -13.11 9.71 14.55
CA ASP A 2 -12.44 10.97 14.21
C ASP A 2 -10.91 10.79 14.21
N GLU A 3 -10.20 11.77 13.66
CA GLU A 3 -8.73 11.75 13.54
C GLU A 3 -8.03 11.54 14.89
N ARG A 4 -8.51 12.19 15.96
CA ARG A 4 -7.86 12.13 17.28
C ARG A 4 -8.04 10.75 17.91
N GLU A 5 -9.20 10.14 17.74
CA GLU A 5 -9.47 8.78 18.15
C GLU A 5 -8.57 7.79 17.41
N LEU A 6 -8.43 7.95 16.09
CA LEU A 6 -7.54 7.11 15.26
C LEU A 6 -6.07 7.28 15.66
N ALA A 7 -5.63 8.50 15.94
CA ALA A 7 -4.25 8.76 16.34
C ALA A 7 -3.94 8.08 17.69
N ARG A 8 -4.83 8.22 18.67
CA ARG A 8 -4.73 7.49 19.95
C ARG A 8 -4.76 5.98 19.79
N TRP A 9 -5.51 5.48 18.80
CA TRP A 9 -5.60 4.05 18.53
C TRP A 9 -4.32 3.49 17.89
N HIS A 10 -3.70 4.22 16.96
CA HIS A 10 -2.46 3.79 16.29
C HIS A 10 -1.22 3.92 17.18
N ARG A 11 -1.16 4.96 18.02
CA ARG A 11 0.05 5.35 18.77
C ARG A 11 0.69 4.22 19.58
N PRO A 12 -0.04 3.44 20.43
CA PRO A 12 0.60 2.41 21.25
C PRO A 12 1.26 1.31 20.42
N ARG A 13 0.63 0.91 19.31
CA ARG A 13 1.20 -0.09 18.39
C ARG A 13 2.42 0.45 17.67
N ALA A 14 2.38 1.71 17.23
CA ALA A 14 3.52 2.33 16.57
C ALA A 14 4.73 2.47 17.50
N GLU A 15 4.53 2.85 18.77
CA GLU A 15 5.58 2.90 19.77
C GLU A 15 6.18 1.52 20.07
N ALA A 16 5.34 0.49 20.22
CA ALA A 16 5.79 -0.87 20.45
C ALA A 16 6.62 -1.42 19.28
N LEU A 17 6.18 -1.16 18.03
CA LEU A 17 6.93 -1.54 16.83
C LEU A 17 8.23 -0.75 16.72
N ALA A 18 8.22 0.55 16.99
CA ALA A 18 9.43 1.38 16.94
C ALA A 18 10.48 0.94 17.96
N ALA A 19 10.06 0.57 19.18
CA ALA A 19 10.94 0.06 20.22
C ALA A 19 11.66 -1.25 19.85
N ALA A 20 11.11 -2.02 18.90
CA ALA A 20 11.77 -3.22 18.36
C ALA A 20 12.91 -2.91 17.38
N GLY A 21 13.11 -1.63 17.00
CA GLY A 21 14.17 -1.17 16.12
C GLY A 21 14.11 -1.69 14.68
N PRO A 22 12.95 -1.67 13.98
CA PRO A 22 12.87 -2.06 12.58
C PRO A 22 13.56 -1.01 11.69
N ASP A 23 13.94 -1.41 10.47
CA ASP A 23 14.51 -0.48 9.49
C ASP A 23 13.50 0.59 9.03
N LEU A 24 12.20 0.25 9.03
CA LEU A 24 11.10 1.08 8.55
C LEU A 24 9.75 0.63 9.16
N LEU A 25 8.83 1.58 9.34
CA LEU A 25 7.42 1.30 9.62
C LEU A 25 6.59 1.39 8.34
N LEU A 26 5.88 0.31 7.99
CA LEU A 26 4.91 0.29 6.89
C LEU A 26 3.49 0.39 7.44
N ALA A 27 2.85 1.53 7.25
CA ALA A 27 1.42 1.70 7.50
C ALA A 27 0.65 1.29 6.24
N GLU A 28 0.08 0.09 6.23
CA GLU A 28 -0.56 -0.48 5.04
C GLU A 28 -2.08 -0.59 5.13
N THR A 29 -2.70 -0.70 3.95
CA THR A 29 -4.16 -0.87 3.79
C THR A 29 -4.96 0.29 4.39
N ILE A 30 -4.42 1.51 4.33
CA ILE A 30 -5.10 2.69 4.86
C ILE A 30 -6.23 3.10 3.91
N PRO A 31 -7.51 3.10 4.34
CA PRO A 31 -8.67 3.24 3.46
C PRO A 31 -9.29 4.64 3.45
N SER A 32 -8.79 5.60 4.25
CA SER A 32 -9.51 6.86 4.50
C SER A 32 -8.60 8.05 4.81
N LEU A 33 -9.06 9.26 4.46
CA LEU A 33 -8.34 10.51 4.76
C LEU A 33 -8.15 10.77 6.27
N PRO A 34 -9.16 10.59 7.13
CA PRO A 34 -8.98 10.79 8.58
C PRO A 34 -7.90 9.88 9.17
N GLU A 35 -7.71 8.69 8.63
CA GLU A 35 -6.67 7.78 9.08
C GLU A 35 -5.28 8.18 8.58
N VAL A 36 -5.16 8.70 7.35
CA VAL A 36 -3.91 9.31 6.86
C VAL A 36 -3.50 10.49 7.75
N ALA A 37 -4.43 11.39 8.08
CA ALA A 37 -4.17 12.50 9.02
C ALA A 37 -3.76 11.99 10.42
N ALA A 38 -4.48 10.99 10.93
CA ALA A 38 -4.17 10.42 12.23
C ALA A 38 -2.75 9.83 12.32
N LEU A 39 -2.22 9.28 11.22
CA LEU A 39 -0.86 8.75 11.16
C LEU A 39 0.21 9.85 11.26
N SER A 40 -0.04 11.06 10.77
CA SER A 40 0.91 12.19 10.91
C SER A 40 1.11 12.61 12.37
N VAL A 41 0.07 12.42 13.19
CA VAL A 41 0.12 12.62 14.64
C VAL A 41 0.72 11.42 15.35
N ALA A 42 0.21 10.21 15.06
CA ALA A 42 0.60 9.00 15.78
C ALA A 42 2.09 8.67 15.63
N LEU A 43 2.67 8.89 14.45
CA LEU A 43 4.05 8.54 14.13
C LEU A 43 5.07 9.62 14.50
N ARG A 44 4.62 10.77 15.00
CA ARG A 44 5.51 11.87 15.38
C ARG A 44 6.44 11.48 16.52
N GLY A 45 7.73 11.74 16.32
CA GLY A 45 8.79 11.53 17.30
C GLY A 45 9.31 10.09 17.39
N LEU A 46 8.86 9.17 16.52
CA LEU A 46 9.34 7.79 16.53
C LEU A 46 10.72 7.62 15.88
N GLY A 47 11.19 8.59 15.09
CA GLY A 47 12.56 8.62 14.56
C GLY A 47 12.87 7.59 13.47
N LEU A 48 11.86 6.88 12.95
CA LEU A 48 12.01 5.85 11.93
C LEU A 48 11.52 6.33 10.56
N PRO A 49 12.09 5.82 9.45
CA PRO A 49 11.48 5.93 8.13
C PRO A 49 10.09 5.31 8.10
N VAL A 50 9.17 5.94 7.36
CA VAL A 50 7.79 5.50 7.22
C VAL A 50 7.45 5.28 5.75
N ALA A 51 6.85 4.15 5.43
CA ALA A 51 6.12 3.95 4.18
C ALA A 51 4.62 3.92 4.44
N LEU A 52 3.85 4.53 3.55
CA LEU A 52 2.39 4.48 3.57
C LEU A 52 1.88 3.70 2.35
N SER A 53 0.96 2.77 2.55
CA SER A 53 0.24 2.10 1.47
C SER A 53 -1.26 2.23 1.65
N LEU A 54 -1.91 2.75 0.61
CA LEU A 54 -3.33 3.07 0.56
C LEU A 54 -4.12 1.90 -0.05
N SER A 55 -5.33 1.66 0.45
CA SER A 55 -6.28 0.76 -0.20
C SER A 55 -7.29 1.55 -1.03
N VAL A 56 -7.49 1.14 -2.29
CA VAL A 56 -8.19 1.93 -3.30
C VAL A 56 -9.28 1.13 -4.00
N ALA A 57 -10.31 1.84 -4.48
CA ALA A 57 -11.35 1.36 -5.38
C ALA A 57 -11.69 2.44 -6.41
N GLY A 58 -11.71 2.11 -7.70
CA GLY A 58 -12.16 3.07 -8.73
C GLY A 58 -11.39 4.40 -8.75
N GLY A 59 -10.09 4.39 -8.42
CA GLY A 59 -9.25 5.59 -8.38
C GLY A 59 -9.42 6.47 -7.14
N ARG A 60 -10.16 6.00 -6.14
CA ARG A 60 -10.39 6.67 -4.85
C ARG A 60 -9.92 5.80 -3.70
N LEU A 61 -9.80 6.37 -2.51
CA LEU A 61 -9.70 5.59 -1.28
C LEU A 61 -10.98 4.77 -1.06
N ARG A 62 -10.90 3.73 -0.23
CA ARG A 62 -12.04 2.82 0.03
C ARG A 62 -13.22 3.50 0.75
N ASP A 63 -12.98 4.61 1.45
CA ASP A 63 -14.04 5.47 2.00
C ASP A 63 -14.67 6.42 0.96
N GLY A 64 -14.19 6.42 -0.28
CA GLY A 64 -14.64 7.31 -1.37
C GLY A 64 -13.85 8.61 -1.51
N SER A 65 -12.93 8.89 -0.58
CA SER A 65 -12.11 10.10 -0.60
C SER A 65 -11.18 10.17 -1.81
N ASP A 66 -10.78 11.39 -2.17
CA ASP A 66 -9.88 11.63 -3.29
C ASP A 66 -8.46 11.11 -3.01
N LEU A 67 -7.90 10.36 -3.96
CA LEU A 67 -6.59 9.75 -3.80
C LEU A 67 -5.44 10.78 -3.91
N GLY A 68 -5.61 11.83 -4.71
CA GLY A 68 -4.62 12.90 -4.80
C GLY A 68 -4.56 13.75 -3.54
N GLU A 69 -5.70 13.97 -2.89
CA GLU A 69 -5.78 14.55 -1.55
C GLU A 69 -5.08 13.69 -0.50
N ALA A 70 -5.29 12.38 -0.53
CA ALA A 70 -4.60 11.46 0.36
C ALA A 70 -3.08 11.51 0.17
N ALA A 71 -2.61 11.61 -1.08
CA ALA A 71 -1.19 11.75 -1.38
C ALA A 71 -0.58 13.05 -0.84
N ARG A 72 -1.29 14.18 -0.97
CA ARG A 72 -0.86 15.48 -0.41
C ARG A 72 -0.79 15.43 1.11
N LEU A 73 -1.84 14.93 1.74
CA LEU A 73 -1.93 14.80 3.20
C LEU A 73 -0.87 13.84 3.76
N ALA A 74 -0.58 12.76 3.04
CA ALA A 74 0.49 11.83 3.42
C ALA A 74 1.85 12.53 3.57
N GLY A 75 2.11 13.59 2.79
CA GLY A 75 3.34 14.39 2.90
C GLY A 75 3.56 15.03 4.28
N GLU A 76 2.53 15.10 5.12
CA GLU A 76 2.62 15.60 6.49
C GLU A 76 3.10 14.52 7.49
N ILE A 77 3.18 13.25 7.07
CA ILE A 77 3.63 12.15 7.92
C ILE A 77 5.15 12.27 8.18
N PRO A 78 5.58 12.38 9.45
CA PRO A 78 6.99 12.47 9.78
C PRO A 78 7.77 11.26 9.30
N GLY A 79 8.88 11.49 8.58
CA GLY A 79 9.74 10.42 8.08
C GLY A 79 9.19 9.65 6.88
N LEU A 80 8.11 10.14 6.23
CA LEU A 80 7.57 9.48 5.03
C LEU A 80 8.63 9.42 3.92
N CYS A 81 9.01 8.20 3.53
CA CYS A 81 10.01 7.94 2.51
C CYS A 81 9.47 7.18 1.30
N ALA A 82 8.24 6.65 1.36
CA ALA A 82 7.59 5.97 0.24
C ALA A 82 6.07 6.00 0.37
N LEU A 83 5.38 5.97 -0.78
CA LEU A 83 3.92 5.98 -0.87
C LEU A 83 3.44 4.94 -1.88
N GLY A 84 2.40 4.19 -1.58
CA GLY A 84 1.96 3.14 -2.49
C GLY A 84 0.53 2.70 -2.32
N VAL A 85 0.24 1.56 -2.94
CA VAL A 85 -1.07 0.91 -2.88
C VAL A 85 -0.95 -0.60 -2.73
N ASN A 86 -1.89 -1.16 -1.98
CA ASN A 86 -2.02 -2.59 -1.77
C ASN A 86 -3.48 -3.02 -1.62
N CYS A 87 -3.69 -4.33 -1.47
CA CYS A 87 -5.00 -4.92 -1.24
C CYS A 87 -6.06 -4.55 -2.31
N CYS A 88 -5.62 -4.35 -3.55
CA CYS A 88 -6.46 -4.05 -4.71
C CYS A 88 -6.01 -4.88 -5.91
N SER A 89 -6.75 -4.82 -7.02
CA SER A 89 -6.33 -5.46 -8.26
C SER A 89 -5.11 -4.77 -8.89
N ALA A 90 -4.32 -5.48 -9.69
CA ALA A 90 -3.19 -4.87 -10.42
C ALA A 90 -3.62 -3.71 -11.34
N ARG A 91 -4.85 -3.79 -11.90
CA ARG A 91 -5.44 -2.72 -12.71
C ARG A 91 -5.72 -1.47 -11.87
N GLU A 92 -6.33 -1.63 -10.69
CA GLU A 92 -6.58 -0.52 -9.77
C GLU A 92 -5.27 0.08 -9.27
N ALA A 93 -4.30 -0.78 -8.91
CA ALA A 93 -2.97 -0.34 -8.48
C ALA A 93 -2.27 0.49 -9.56
N THR A 94 -2.26 0.02 -10.82
CA THR A 94 -1.67 0.78 -11.95
C THR A 94 -2.33 2.15 -12.12
N ALA A 95 -3.67 2.21 -12.08
CA ALA A 95 -4.39 3.49 -12.18
C ALA A 95 -4.07 4.42 -11.01
N ALA A 96 -4.02 3.88 -9.78
CA ALA A 96 -3.71 4.63 -8.58
C ALA A 96 -2.27 5.17 -8.59
N LEU A 97 -1.28 4.40 -9.02
CA LEU A 97 0.11 4.86 -9.16
C LEU A 97 0.21 6.08 -10.09
N GLY A 98 -0.53 6.06 -11.21
CA GLY A 98 -0.60 7.21 -12.11
C GLY A 98 -1.23 8.46 -11.47
N ILE A 99 -2.13 8.30 -10.49
CA ILE A 99 -2.67 9.40 -9.69
C ILE A 99 -1.62 9.88 -8.68
N LEU A 100 -1.07 8.96 -7.88
CA LEU A 100 -0.08 9.27 -6.84
C LEU A 100 1.13 10.00 -7.41
N ARG A 101 1.63 9.58 -8.59
CA ARG A 101 2.81 10.21 -9.20
C ARG A 101 2.62 11.70 -9.50
N ARG A 102 1.39 12.18 -9.70
CA ARG A 102 1.12 13.61 -9.94
C ARG A 102 1.20 14.47 -8.68
N HIS A 103 1.31 13.87 -7.50
CA HIS A 103 1.17 14.57 -6.21
C HIS A 103 2.36 14.37 -5.27
N THR A 104 3.34 13.57 -5.65
CA THR A 104 4.57 13.36 -4.88
C THR A 104 5.67 12.94 -5.85
N ASP A 105 6.93 13.07 -5.43
CA ASP A 105 8.11 12.50 -6.10
C ASP A 105 8.70 11.30 -5.34
N LEU A 106 8.10 10.92 -4.21
CA LEU A 106 8.55 9.79 -3.42
C LEU A 106 8.58 8.48 -4.24
N PRO A 107 9.45 7.52 -3.88
CA PRO A 107 9.39 6.15 -4.35
C PRO A 107 7.98 5.58 -4.20
N LEU A 108 7.46 5.00 -5.30
CA LEU A 108 6.14 4.38 -5.29
C LEU A 108 6.21 2.87 -5.00
N LEU A 109 5.23 2.36 -4.26
CA LEU A 109 5.12 0.94 -3.91
C LEU A 109 3.83 0.36 -4.50
N ALA A 110 3.87 -0.89 -4.97
CA ALA A 110 2.67 -1.60 -5.36
C ALA A 110 2.76 -3.10 -5.08
N TYR A 111 1.77 -3.62 -4.36
CA TYR A 111 1.68 -5.04 -4.06
C TYR A 111 0.22 -5.48 -4.11
N PRO A 112 -0.30 -5.81 -5.30
CA PRO A 112 -1.71 -6.15 -5.50
C PRO A 112 -2.07 -7.54 -4.93
N ASN A 113 -3.37 -7.81 -4.87
CA ASN A 113 -3.89 -9.16 -4.60
C ASN A 113 -3.55 -10.12 -5.75
N SER A 114 -3.56 -11.43 -5.49
CA SER A 114 -3.21 -12.48 -6.48
C SER A 114 -4.03 -12.41 -7.78
N GLY A 115 -5.22 -11.81 -7.74
CA GLY A 115 -6.17 -11.75 -8.85
C GLY A 115 -7.24 -12.84 -8.80
N GLU A 116 -7.12 -13.77 -7.84
CA GLU A 116 -8.21 -14.69 -7.49
C GLU A 116 -9.45 -13.90 -7.06
N ARG A 117 -10.62 -14.48 -7.34
CA ARG A 117 -11.92 -13.94 -6.93
C ARG A 117 -12.58 -14.89 -5.95
N TRP A 118 -13.27 -14.32 -4.97
CA TRP A 118 -14.09 -15.11 -4.05
C TRP A 118 -15.40 -15.50 -4.73
N ASP A 119 -15.66 -16.80 -4.84
CA ASP A 119 -16.97 -17.34 -5.20
C ASP A 119 -17.75 -17.59 -3.91
N ALA A 120 -18.75 -16.74 -3.64
CA ALA A 120 -19.57 -16.83 -2.45
C ALA A 120 -20.46 -18.08 -2.41
N ALA A 121 -20.90 -18.57 -3.58
CA ALA A 121 -21.76 -19.75 -3.68
C ALA A 121 -20.96 -21.03 -3.40
N ALA A 122 -19.78 -21.16 -4.03
CA ALA A 122 -18.89 -22.30 -3.82
C ALA A 122 -18.00 -22.16 -2.56
N ARG A 123 -18.05 -21.01 -1.87
CA ARG A 123 -17.26 -20.66 -0.68
C ARG A 123 -15.76 -20.93 -0.87
N ARG A 124 -15.25 -20.62 -2.06
CA ARG A 124 -13.85 -20.84 -2.41
C ARG A 124 -13.32 -19.73 -3.30
N TRP A 125 -12.00 -19.59 -3.31
CA TRP A 125 -11.32 -18.74 -4.27
C TRP A 125 -11.25 -19.44 -5.63
N VAL A 126 -11.48 -18.67 -6.69
CA VAL A 126 -11.47 -19.13 -8.08
C VAL A 126 -10.62 -18.22 -8.94
N ALA A 127 -10.15 -18.74 -10.08
CA ALA A 127 -9.36 -18.05 -11.09
C ALA A 127 -7.98 -17.56 -10.59
N THR A 128 -7.05 -18.49 -10.41
CA THR A 128 -5.62 -18.16 -10.26
C THR A 128 -5.07 -17.68 -11.60
N PRO A 129 -4.58 -16.43 -11.71
CA PRO A 129 -3.97 -15.97 -12.95
C PRO A 129 -2.71 -16.78 -13.27
N GLU A 130 -2.45 -17.04 -14.54
CA GLU A 130 -1.24 -17.75 -14.97
C GLU A 130 0.04 -16.99 -14.59
N GLU A 131 -0.04 -15.65 -14.60
CA GLU A 131 1.05 -14.74 -14.23
C GLU A 131 0.75 -14.01 -12.92
N PRO A 132 1.75 -13.83 -12.01
CA PRO A 132 1.57 -13.06 -10.79
C PRO A 132 1.01 -11.67 -11.09
N ALA A 133 -0.04 -11.27 -10.37
CA ALA A 133 -0.71 -9.99 -10.59
C ALA A 133 0.26 -8.79 -10.52
N ALA A 134 1.30 -8.89 -9.69
CA ALA A 134 2.33 -7.88 -9.57
C ALA A 134 3.04 -7.59 -10.90
N LEU A 135 3.30 -8.60 -11.74
CA LEU A 135 3.93 -8.39 -13.06
C LEU A 135 3.04 -7.65 -14.08
N ARG A 136 1.75 -7.46 -13.74
CA ARG A 136 0.77 -6.71 -14.52
C ARG A 136 0.65 -5.25 -14.07
N ILE A 137 1.54 -4.79 -13.18
CA ILE A 137 1.67 -3.38 -12.84
C ILE A 137 2.41 -2.67 -13.98
N HIS A 138 1.75 -1.70 -14.61
CA HIS A 138 2.29 -0.95 -15.73
C HIS A 138 2.63 0.50 -15.33
N ALA A 139 3.41 0.65 -14.27
CA ALA A 139 3.88 1.93 -13.77
C ALA A 139 5.21 1.75 -13.02
N PRO A 140 6.05 2.80 -12.97
CA PRO A 140 7.32 2.72 -12.27
C PRO A 140 7.10 2.64 -10.76
N VAL A 141 7.69 1.61 -10.14
CA VAL A 141 7.66 1.39 -8.69
C VAL A 141 9.03 1.03 -8.17
N ALA A 142 9.36 1.50 -6.98
CA ALA A 142 10.58 1.15 -6.28
C ALA A 142 10.46 -0.19 -5.53
N LEU A 143 9.23 -0.56 -5.16
CA LEU A 143 8.91 -1.83 -4.53
C LEU A 143 7.72 -2.47 -5.23
N ILE A 144 7.89 -3.75 -5.52
CA ILE A 144 6.83 -4.62 -6.02
C ILE A 144 6.68 -5.84 -5.13
N GLY A 145 5.46 -6.29 -4.89
CA GLY A 145 5.18 -7.45 -4.04
C GLY A 145 3.79 -8.03 -4.26
N GLY A 146 3.26 -8.70 -3.24
CA GLY A 146 1.90 -9.22 -3.24
C GLY A 146 1.19 -9.01 -1.91
N CYS A 147 -0.13 -8.89 -1.95
CA CYS A 147 -0.98 -8.75 -0.77
C CYS A 147 -1.82 -10.02 -0.58
N CYS A 148 -3.15 -9.94 -0.61
CA CYS A 148 -3.99 -11.11 -0.35
C CYS A 148 -3.71 -12.22 -1.38
N ARG A 149 -3.59 -13.44 -0.85
CA ARG A 149 -3.51 -14.68 -1.63
C ARG A 149 -2.25 -14.85 -2.48
N VAL A 150 -1.25 -14.00 -2.30
CA VAL A 150 0.06 -14.17 -2.95
C VAL A 150 0.97 -14.99 -2.05
N GLY A 151 1.47 -16.12 -2.56
CA GLY A 151 2.35 -17.04 -1.83
C GLY A 151 3.83 -16.89 -2.18
N PRO A 152 4.73 -17.57 -1.46
CA PRO A 152 6.18 -17.52 -1.71
C PRO A 152 6.60 -17.90 -3.14
N GLU A 153 5.91 -18.85 -3.77
CA GLU A 153 6.18 -19.27 -5.14
C GLU A 153 5.93 -18.14 -6.15
N GLU A 154 4.84 -17.39 -5.98
CA GLU A 154 4.53 -16.21 -6.80
C GLU A 154 5.56 -15.10 -6.58
N ILE A 155 5.94 -14.84 -5.32
CA ILE A 155 6.99 -13.85 -5.00
C ILE A 155 8.33 -14.24 -5.66
N ALA A 156 8.70 -15.52 -5.65
CA ALA A 156 9.91 -15.99 -6.31
C ALA A 156 9.86 -15.77 -7.84
N ARG A 157 8.69 -15.95 -8.46
CA ARG A 157 8.48 -15.63 -9.88
C ARG A 157 8.62 -14.13 -10.15
N VAL A 158 8.01 -13.28 -9.31
CA VAL A 158 8.13 -11.83 -9.39
C VAL A 158 9.60 -11.40 -9.28
N ALA A 159 10.31 -11.89 -8.26
CA ALA A 159 11.71 -11.56 -8.02
C ALA A 159 12.62 -11.91 -9.21
N ARG A 160 12.46 -13.11 -9.81
CA ARG A 160 13.23 -13.51 -11.00
C ARG A 160 13.02 -12.55 -12.18
N ARG A 161 11.78 -12.13 -12.43
CA ARG A 161 11.45 -11.21 -13.52
C ARG A 161 11.96 -9.80 -13.25
N TRP A 162 11.80 -9.33 -12.01
CA TRP A 162 12.19 -7.99 -11.56
C TRP A 162 13.72 -7.79 -11.53
N ALA A 163 14.47 -8.82 -11.10
CA ALA A 163 15.94 -8.81 -11.13
C ALA A 163 16.51 -8.86 -12.55
N GLY A 164 15.77 -9.47 -13.50
CA GLY A 164 16.16 -9.60 -14.90
C GLY A 164 16.04 -8.33 -15.76
N GLY A 165 15.83 -7.15 -15.16
CA GLY A 165 15.86 -5.86 -15.85
C GLY A 165 14.51 -5.29 -16.30
N ASP A 166 13.38 -5.94 -15.99
CA ASP A 166 12.03 -5.40 -16.26
C ASP A 166 11.60 -4.39 -15.18
N ARG A 167 12.52 -3.51 -14.76
CA ARG A 167 12.25 -2.38 -13.87
C ARG A 167 11.67 -1.25 -14.74
N ARG A 168 10.35 -1.27 -14.91
CA ARG A 168 9.62 -0.21 -15.64
C ARG A 168 9.58 1.08 -14.85
#